data_AF-I6TW72-F1
#
_entry.id   AF-I6TW72-F1
#
_cell.length_a   1.000
_cell.length_b   1.000
_cell.length_c   1.000
_cell.angle_alpha   90.00
_cell.angle_beta   90.00
_cell.angle_gamma   90.00
#
_symmetry.space_group_name_H-M   'P 1'
#
loop_
_entity.id
_entity.type
_entity.pdbx_description
1 polymer ?
#
loop_
_entity_poly.entity_id
_entity_poly.type
_entity_poly.pdbx_seq_one_letter_code
_entity_poly.pdbx_strand_id
1 'polypeptide(L)'
;MSREKIEANREKILNGPIVPTLLVLAYPIIINQLVHVLYNLTDTFWLGKLGRIELSAPGTAWPLVWFLMSIGSGFVVAGFAFVSQYIGAGDYEKANRYAGALYSLLLIFATGMRILLG
;
A
#
# COMPACT_ATOMS: atom_id res chain seq x y z
N MET A 1 -9.65 -3.39 21.50
CA MET A 1 -10.62 -2.51 20.79
C MET A 1 -12.01 -3.01 21.16
N SER A 2 -12.88 -2.17 21.75
CA SER A 2 -14.22 -2.61 22.16
C SER A 2 -15.06 -2.96 20.93
N ARG A 3 -15.81 -4.08 20.98
CA ARG A 3 -16.71 -4.52 19.89
C ARG A 3 -17.65 -3.41 19.42
N GLU A 4 -18.12 -2.61 20.37
CA GLU A 4 -18.94 -1.42 20.17
C GLU A 4 -18.37 -0.44 19.12
N LYS A 5 -17.05 -0.17 19.13
CA LYS A 5 -16.42 0.72 18.14
C LYS A 5 -16.42 0.13 16.73
N ILE A 6 -16.29 -1.19 16.61
CA ILE A 6 -16.28 -1.89 15.32
C ILE A 6 -17.67 -1.82 14.70
N GLU A 7 -18.71 -2.06 15.51
CA GLU A 7 -20.10 -2.02 15.08
C GLU A 7 -20.53 -0.60 14.67
N ALA A 8 -20.18 0.41 15.47
CA ALA A 8 -20.45 1.81 15.13
C ALA A 8 -19.78 2.25 13.82
N ASN A 9 -18.52 1.86 13.58
CA ASN A 9 -17.83 2.15 12.33
C ASN A 9 -18.47 1.43 11.13
N ARG A 10 -18.89 0.17 11.32
CA ARG A 10 -19.56 -0.61 10.27
C ARG A 10 -20.89 0.02 9.87
N GLU A 11 -21.70 0.43 10.85
CA GLU A 11 -22.96 1.14 10.60
C GLU A 11 -22.71 2.43 9.80
N LYS A 12 -21.75 3.25 10.23
CA LYS A 12 -21.38 4.49 9.54
C LYS A 12 -20.93 4.28 8.09
N ILE A 13 -20.16 3.22 7.83
CA ILE A 13 -19.66 2.91 6.49
C ILE A 13 -20.78 2.38 5.57
N LEU A 14 -21.70 1.57 6.11
CA LEU A 14 -22.73 0.91 5.30
C LEU A 14 -23.99 1.78 5.10
N ASN A 15 -24.39 2.57 6.10
CA ASN A 15 -25.65 3.31 6.11
C ASN A 15 -25.47 4.83 6.23
N GLY A 16 -24.25 5.32 6.44
CA GLY A 16 -23.99 6.74 6.56
C GLY A 16 -24.11 7.51 5.23
N PRO A 17 -24.19 8.85 5.27
CA PRO A 17 -24.22 9.68 4.07
C PRO A 17 -22.97 9.46 3.20
N ILE A 18 -23.17 9.17 1.91
CA ILE A 18 -22.11 8.74 0.98
C ILE A 18 -20.93 9.73 0.96
N VAL A 19 -21.19 11.03 0.72
CA VAL A 19 -20.13 12.03 0.53
C VAL A 19 -19.28 12.23 1.79
N PRO A 20 -19.85 12.51 2.99
CA PRO A 20 -19.07 12.60 4.23
C PRO A 20 -18.30 11.31 4.56
N THR A 21 -18.91 10.14 4.39
CA THR A 21 -18.25 8.86 4.67
C THR A 21 -17.05 8.65 3.75
N LEU A 22 -17.21 8.91 2.45
CA LEU A 22 -16.09 8.84 1.49
C LEU A 22 -14.97 9.83 1.83
N LEU A 23 -15.29 11.07 2.19
CA LEU A 23 -14.27 12.06 2.56
C LEU A 23 -13.47 11.64 3.80
N VAL A 24 -14.13 11.06 4.82
CA VAL A 24 -13.46 10.54 6.02
C VAL A 24 -12.51 9.38 5.68
N LEU A 25 -12.91 8.50 4.77
CA LEU A 25 -12.07 7.37 4.34
C LEU A 25 -10.94 7.83 3.39
N ALA A 26 -11.20 8.79 2.52
CA ALA A 26 -10.26 9.27 1.51
C ALA A 26 -9.22 10.24 2.07
N TYR A 27 -9.56 11.05 3.07
CA TYR A 27 -8.64 12.03 3.67
C TYR A 27 -7.25 11.47 4.04
N PRO A 28 -7.13 10.36 4.79
CA PRO A 28 -5.82 9.80 5.11
C PRO A 28 -5.05 9.32 3.86
N ILE A 29 -5.76 8.77 2.86
CA ILE A 29 -5.17 8.30 1.61
C ILE A 29 -4.61 9.48 0.81
N ILE A 30 -5.36 10.59 0.74
CA ILE A 30 -4.95 11.82 0.06
C ILE A 30 -3.69 12.38 0.71
N ILE A 31 -3.64 12.47 2.04
CA ILE A 31 -2.44 12.95 2.75
C ILE A 31 -1.24 12.07 2.45
N ASN A 32 -1.42 10.75 2.50
CA ASN A 32 -0.33 9.82 2.21
C ASN A 32 0.22 10.02 0.80
N GLN A 33 -0.67 10.19 -0.19
CA GLN A 33 -0.27 10.46 -1.57
C GLN A 33 0.42 11.80 -1.74
N LEU A 34 -0.03 12.85 -1.04
CA LEU A 34 0.64 14.16 -1.05
C LEU A 34 2.06 14.06 -0.49
N VAL A 35 2.24 13.36 0.64
CA VAL A 35 3.57 13.11 1.21
C VAL A 35 4.46 12.34 0.23
N HIS A 36 3.91 11.33 -0.44
CA HIS A 36 4.65 10.55 -1.43
C HIS A 36 5.10 11.40 -2.63
N VAL A 37 4.23 12.28 -3.15
CA VAL A 37 4.58 13.23 -4.21
C VAL A 37 5.67 14.21 -3.75
N LEU A 38 5.54 14.76 -2.54
CA LEU A 38 6.53 15.67 -1.96
C LEU A 38 7.90 15.00 -1.78
N TYR A 39 7.91 13.72 -1.38
CA TYR A 39 9.14 12.94 -1.29
C TYR A 39 9.80 12.80 -2.66
N ASN A 40 9.06 12.39 -3.69
CA ASN A 40 9.59 12.25 -5.05
C ASN A 40 10.13 13.58 -5.60
N LEU A 41 9.44 14.69 -5.33
CA LEU A 41 9.89 16.03 -5.73
C LEU A 41 11.18 16.43 -5.00
N THR A 42 11.25 16.16 -3.70
CA THR A 42 12.42 16.49 -2.88
C THR A 42 13.63 15.69 -3.33
N ASP A 43 13.48 14.39 -3.57
CA ASP A 43 14.52 13.51 -4.10
C ASP A 43 15.05 14.00 -5.45
N THR A 44 14.13 14.25 -6.40
CA THR A 44 14.46 14.79 -7.72
C THR A 44 15.17 16.15 -7.62
N PHE A 45 14.74 17.03 -6.72
CA PHE A 45 15.36 18.34 -6.50
C PHE A 45 16.80 18.21 -6.00
N TRP A 46 17.07 17.32 -5.04
CA TRP A 46 18.41 17.09 -4.53
C TRP A 46 19.32 16.44 -5.58
N LEU A 47 18.83 15.43 -6.31
CA LEU A 47 19.56 14.81 -7.42
C LEU A 47 19.88 15.81 -8.53
N GLY A 48 18.93 16.70 -8.84
CA GLY A 48 19.14 17.78 -9.80
C GLY A 48 20.24 18.77 -9.40
N LYS A 49 20.46 18.96 -8.09
CA LYS A 49 21.58 19.78 -7.58
C LYS A 49 22.94 19.09 -7.66
N LEU A 50 22.99 17.76 -7.60
CA LEU A 50 24.24 16.99 -7.65
C LEU A 50 24.81 16.88 -9.07
N GLY A 51 23.96 16.90 -10.09
CA GLY A 51 24.38 17.07 -11.49
C GLY A 51 23.47 16.35 -12.48
N ARG A 52 23.61 16.67 -13.76
CA ARG A 52 22.78 16.06 -14.83
C ARG A 52 22.92 14.53 -14.90
N ILE A 53 24.12 14.00 -14.65
CA ILE A 53 24.38 12.56 -14.64
C ILE A 53 23.63 11.89 -13.49
N GLU A 54 23.73 12.45 -12.28
CA GLU A 54 23.07 11.92 -11.09
C GLU A 54 21.54 11.99 -11.17
N LEU A 55 20.99 13.03 -11.79
CA LEU A 55 19.56 13.12 -12.08
C LEU A 55 19.10 12.12 -13.17
N SER A 56 19.96 11.83 -14.16
CA SER A 56 19.62 10.94 -15.28
C SER A 56 19.76 9.45 -14.97
N ALA A 57 20.63 9.08 -14.02
CA ALA A 57 20.92 7.69 -13.68
C ALA A 57 19.69 6.93 -13.11
N PRO A 58 18.88 7.52 -12.20
CA PRO A 58 17.64 6.89 -11.74
C PRO A 58 16.64 6.66 -12.86
N GLY A 59 16.57 7.56 -13.86
CA GLY A 59 15.62 7.46 -14.97
C GLY A 59 15.75 6.17 -15.79
N THR A 60 16.96 5.61 -15.89
CA THR A 60 17.22 4.34 -16.58
C THR A 60 16.91 3.12 -15.70
N ALA A 61 17.12 3.23 -14.39
CA ALA A 61 16.89 2.13 -13.44
C ALA A 61 15.42 2.03 -12.99
N TRP A 62 14.70 3.15 -12.98
CA TRP A 62 13.33 3.23 -12.46
C TRP A 62 12.35 2.25 -13.11
N PRO A 63 12.34 2.07 -14.44
CA PRO A 63 11.45 1.08 -15.08
C PRO A 63 11.65 -0.35 -14.56
N LEU A 64 12.90 -0.75 -14.30
CA LEU A 64 13.20 -2.07 -13.75
C LEU A 64 12.74 -2.20 -12.30
N VAL A 65 12.99 -1.17 -11.47
CA VAL A 65 12.49 -1.13 -10.09
C VAL A 65 10.96 -1.18 -10.07
N TRP A 66 10.30 -0.39 -10.92
CA TRP A 66 8.83 -0.39 -11.06
C TRP A 66 8.29 -1.74 -11.51
N PHE A 67 8.96 -2.40 -12.45
CA PHE A 67 8.59 -3.74 -12.89
C PHE A 67 8.62 -4.75 -11.72
N LEU A 68 9.69 -4.77 -10.95
CA LEU A 68 9.80 -5.66 -9.77
C LEU A 68 8.74 -5.32 -8.72
N MET A 69 8.54 -4.03 -8.42
CA MET A 69 7.50 -3.57 -7.50
C MET A 69 6.09 -3.96 -7.97
N SER A 70 5.83 -3.96 -9.28
CA SER A 70 4.52 -4.31 -9.85
C SER A 70 4.10 -5.74 -9.51
N ILE A 71 5.06 -6.68 -9.51
CA ILE A 71 4.82 -8.09 -9.15
C ILE A 71 4.38 -8.18 -7.69
N GLY A 72 5.12 -7.55 -6.78
CA GLY A 72 4.77 -7.49 -5.36
C GLY A 72 3.39 -6.85 -5.13
N SER A 73 3.11 -5.75 -5.84
CA SER A 73 1.83 -5.04 -5.76
C SER A 73 0.64 -5.93 -6.17
N GLY A 74 0.82 -6.80 -7.18
CA GLY A 74 -0.21 -7.74 -7.61
C GLY A 74 -0.61 -8.72 -6.50
N PHE A 75 0.37 -9.26 -5.77
CA PHE A 75 0.11 -10.12 -4.62
C PHE A 75 -0.59 -9.38 -3.48
N VAL A 76 -0.20 -8.14 -3.21
CA VAL A 76 -0.85 -7.29 -2.19
C VAL A 76 -2.33 -7.08 -2.51
N VAL A 77 -2.65 -6.72 -3.76
CA VAL A 77 -4.04 -6.49 -4.19
C VAL A 77 -4.86 -7.78 -4.10
N ALA A 78 -4.32 -8.90 -4.59
CA ALA A 78 -4.99 -10.20 -4.48
C ALA A 78 -5.22 -10.61 -3.01
N GLY A 79 -4.21 -10.43 -2.17
CA GLY A 79 -4.27 -10.73 -0.75
C GLY A 79 -5.32 -9.89 -0.02
N PHE A 80 -5.39 -8.58 -0.28
CA PHE A 80 -6.43 -7.72 0.28
C PHE A 80 -7.83 -8.13 -0.18
N ALA A 81 -8.01 -8.55 -1.44
CA ALA A 81 -9.29 -9.04 -1.92
C ALA A 81 -9.75 -10.29 -1.14
N PHE A 82 -8.88 -11.29 -0.99
CA PHE A 82 -9.21 -12.50 -0.21
C PHE A 82 -9.50 -12.19 1.26
N VAL A 83 -8.64 -11.41 1.93
CA VAL A 83 -8.83 -11.04 3.33
C VAL A 83 -10.14 -10.27 3.51
N SER A 84 -10.45 -9.32 2.64
CA SER A 84 -11.70 -8.54 2.69
C SER A 84 -12.93 -9.43 2.49
N GLN A 85 -12.87 -10.41 1.58
CA GLN A 85 -13.96 -11.36 1.37
C GLN A 85 -14.22 -12.23 2.61
N TYR A 86 -13.17 -12.77 3.23
CA TYR A 86 -13.31 -13.58 4.45
C TYR A 86 -13.80 -12.77 5.64
N ILE A 87 -13.31 -11.54 5.81
CA ILE A 87 -13.83 -10.61 6.83
C ILE A 87 -15.31 -10.32 6.56
N GLY A 88 -15.68 -10.03 5.31
CA GLY A 88 -17.06 -9.78 4.92
C GLY A 88 -18.00 -10.97 5.15
N ALA A 89 -17.48 -12.19 5.01
CA ALA A 89 -18.20 -13.44 5.29
C ALA A 89 -18.24 -13.82 6.79
N GLY A 90 -17.57 -13.08 7.67
CA GLY A 90 -17.46 -13.38 9.10
C GLY A 90 -16.48 -14.52 9.45
N ASP A 91 -15.71 -15.01 8.48
CA ASP A 91 -14.72 -16.08 8.66
C ASP A 91 -13.35 -15.48 9.04
N TYR A 92 -13.26 -14.98 10.26
CA TYR A 92 -12.06 -14.29 10.77
C TYR A 92 -10.85 -15.22 10.89
N GLU A 93 -11.05 -16.53 11.07
CA GLU A 93 -9.96 -17.50 11.15
C GLU A 93 -9.27 -17.66 9.80
N LYS A 94 -10.04 -17.83 8.71
CA LYS A 94 -9.46 -17.82 7.36
C LYS A 94 -8.86 -16.47 7.03
N ALA A 95 -9.53 -15.37 7.35
CA ALA A 95 -8.97 -14.03 7.12
C ALA A 95 -7.57 -13.87 7.75
N ASN A 96 -7.40 -14.31 9.00
CA ASN A 96 -6.12 -14.25 9.70
C ASN A 96 -5.06 -15.17 9.05
N ARG A 97 -5.44 -16.39 8.66
CA ARG A 97 -4.53 -17.33 7.99
C ARG A 97 -4.04 -16.79 6.65
N TYR A 98 -4.92 -16.23 5.83
CA TYR A 98 -4.56 -15.64 4.54
C TYR A 98 -3.74 -14.36 4.69
N ALA A 99 -4.07 -13.51 5.68
CA ALA A 99 -3.26 -12.35 6.00
C ALA A 99 -1.82 -12.77 6.40
N GLY A 100 -1.69 -13.78 7.26
CA GLY A 100 -0.38 -14.33 7.65
C GLY A 100 0.41 -14.90 6.47
N ALA A 101 -0.26 -15.64 5.58
CA ALA A 101 0.37 -16.16 4.36
C ALA A 101 0.83 -15.03 3.43
N LEU A 102 0.03 -13.97 3.26
CA LEU A 102 0.39 -12.79 2.50
C LEU A 102 1.62 -12.09 3.10
N TYR A 103 1.64 -11.86 4.41
CA TYR A 103 2.79 -11.25 5.08
C TYR A 103 4.07 -12.08 4.90
N SER A 104 4.00 -13.40 5.06
CA SER A 104 5.14 -14.29 4.84
C SER A 104 5.65 -14.23 3.39
N LEU A 105 4.74 -14.24 2.41
CA LEU A 105 5.08 -14.11 0.99
C LEU A 105 5.78 -12.78 0.70
N LEU A 106 5.25 -11.68 1.24
CA LEU A 106 5.83 -10.34 1.05
C LEU A 106 7.20 -10.20 1.71
N LEU A 107 7.41 -10.82 2.88
CA LEU A 107 8.72 -10.83 3.54
C LEU A 107 9.77 -11.59 2.70
N ILE A 108 9.42 -12.75 2.15
CA ILE A 108 10.31 -13.51 1.25
C ILE A 108 10.61 -12.71 0.00
N PHE A 109 9.60 -12.06 -0.59
CA PHE A 109 9.78 -11.22 -1.77
C PHE A 109 10.68 -10.01 -1.48
N ALA A 110 10.49 -9.36 -0.34
CA ALA A 110 11.29 -8.20 0.08
C ALA A 110 12.75 -8.58 0.35
N THR A 111 13.02 -9.70 1.03
CA THR A 111 14.39 -10.18 1.25
C THR A 111 15.06 -10.59 -0.05
N GLY A 112 14.33 -11.24 -0.97
CA GLY A 112 14.81 -11.56 -2.31
C GLY A 112 15.17 -10.32 -3.12
N MET A 113 14.30 -9.30 -3.15
CA MET A 113 14.59 -8.03 -3.83
C MET A 113 15.79 -7.31 -3.23
N ARG A 114 15.93 -7.29 -1.89
CA ARG A 114 17.09 -6.69 -1.23
C ARG A 114 18.40 -7.34 -1.67
N ILE A 115 18.44 -8.67 -1.80
CA ILE A 115 19.64 -9.40 -2.23
C ILE A 115 19.94 -9.14 -3.71
N LEU A 116 18.91 -9.00 -4.55
CA LEU A 116 19.07 -8.74 -5.98
C LEU A 116 19.59 -7.32 -6.28
N LEU A 117 19.21 -6.34 -5.46
CA LEU A 117 19.52 -4.92 -5.66
C LEU A 117 20.70 -4.40 -4.82
N GLY A 118 21.20 -5.19 -3.86
CA GLY A 118 22.34 -4.87 -3.00
C GLY A 118 23.61 -5.54 -3.47
#